data_AF-A0A8H3DWE9-F1
#
_entry.id   AF-A0A8H3DWE9-F1
#
_cell.length_a   1.000
_cell.length_b   1.000
_cell.length_c   1.000
_cell.angle_alpha   90.00
_cell.angle_beta   90.00
_cell.angle_gamma   90.00
#
_symmetry.space_group_name_H-M   'P 1'
#
loop_
_entity.id
_entity.type
_entity.pdbx_description
1 polymer ?
#
loop_
_entity_poly.entity_id
_entity_poly.type
_entity_poly.pdbx_seq_one_letter_code
_entity_poly.pdbx_strand_id
1 'polypeptide(L)'
;MILLILVNLRAPEFDTLQLHAGQTPDPTTNARAVPIYASTSFVFNDSQHGADLFGLRALGNIYSRIGNPTQDVFEKRIAALEGGAAAVAASSGQAAQFMAISTIADSGDNIVSTSYLYGGTYNQFKVLLKKYGITVKFVKDDSPEAFAAAIDEKTKAIYVESIGNPKYNVAPLPELAKIAHDHKLPLIVDNTFGAGGYYVRPIEYGADIVVHSATKWIGGHGTTIAGVVVDAGKFDWAASGRFPSFTEPSEGYHGLKFSETFGPVAFAVKLRVEIL
;
A
#
# COMPACT_ATOMS: atom_id res chain seq x y z
N MET A 1 -13.25 30.60 -31.43
CA MET A 1 -12.46 31.38 -30.46
C MET A 1 -13.29 31.50 -29.18
N ILE A 2 -13.32 30.42 -28.38
CA ILE A 2 -14.04 30.40 -27.10
C ILE A 2 -12.98 30.48 -26.02
N LEU A 3 -13.18 31.50 -25.18
CA LEU A 3 -12.34 32.00 -24.11
C LEU A 3 -11.93 30.86 -23.14
N LEU A 4 -10.65 30.51 -23.12
CA LEU A 4 -10.07 29.72 -22.03
C LEU A 4 -10.04 30.61 -20.78
N ILE A 5 -11.04 30.44 -19.92
CA ILE A 5 -10.93 30.85 -18.53
C ILE A 5 -9.89 29.92 -17.91
N LEU A 6 -8.69 30.44 -17.67
CA LEU A 6 -7.70 29.83 -16.78
C LEU A 6 -8.28 29.86 -15.36
N VAL A 7 -9.18 28.92 -15.07
CA VAL A 7 -9.61 28.63 -13.71
C VAL A 7 -8.37 28.05 -13.03
N ASN A 8 -7.86 28.76 -12.03
CA ASN A 8 -6.88 28.23 -11.11
C ASN A 8 -7.59 27.14 -10.29
N LEU A 9 -7.67 25.93 -10.85
CA LEU A 9 -8.44 24.83 -10.26
C LEU A 9 -7.73 24.39 -8.99
N ARG A 10 -8.30 24.77 -7.85
CA ARG A 10 -7.94 24.22 -6.53
C ARG A 10 -7.98 22.69 -6.62
N ALA A 11 -7.00 22.02 -5.99
CA ALA A 11 -7.00 20.57 -5.88
C ALA A 11 -8.36 20.10 -5.30
N PRO A 12 -8.98 19.05 -5.87
CA PRO A 12 -10.28 18.58 -5.40
C PRO A 12 -10.23 18.20 -3.91
N GLU A 13 -11.27 18.54 -3.16
CA GLU A 13 -11.42 18.13 -1.76
C GLU A 13 -11.88 16.66 -1.65
N PHE A 14 -11.80 16.08 -0.45
CA PHE A 14 -12.10 14.67 -0.18
C PHE A 14 -13.46 14.23 -0.76
N ASP A 15 -14.51 15.03 -0.56
CA ASP A 15 -15.86 14.71 -1.03
C ASP A 15 -15.96 14.61 -2.56
N THR A 16 -15.16 15.39 -3.28
CA THR A 16 -15.07 15.30 -4.73
C THR A 16 -14.23 14.09 -5.14
N LEU A 17 -13.11 13.84 -4.45
CA LEU A 17 -12.22 12.71 -4.72
C LEU A 17 -12.92 11.37 -4.52
N GLN A 18 -13.71 11.20 -3.46
CA GLN A 18 -14.36 9.91 -3.16
C GLN A 18 -15.39 9.51 -4.24
N LEU A 19 -15.91 10.49 -5.00
CA LEU A 19 -16.81 10.25 -6.12
C LEU A 19 -16.10 10.14 -7.48
N HIS A 20 -14.97 10.82 -7.66
CA HIS A 20 -14.40 11.03 -9.01
C HIS A 20 -12.97 10.54 -9.21
N ALA A 21 -12.15 10.46 -8.16
CA ALA A 21 -10.76 10.05 -8.30
C ALA A 21 -10.65 8.64 -8.91
N GLY A 22 -9.65 8.47 -9.78
CA GLY A 22 -9.38 7.22 -10.49
C GLY A 22 -10.34 6.89 -11.64
N GLN A 23 -11.45 7.61 -11.79
CA GLN A 23 -12.50 7.26 -12.76
C GLN A 23 -12.65 8.32 -13.86
N THR A 24 -12.68 7.86 -15.10
CA THR A 24 -13.14 8.62 -16.26
C THR A 24 -14.33 7.90 -16.91
N PRO A 25 -15.25 8.60 -17.60
CA PRO A 25 -16.29 7.92 -18.37
C PRO A 25 -15.68 6.94 -19.36
N ASP A 26 -16.32 5.78 -19.55
CA ASP A 26 -15.82 4.77 -20.48
C ASP A 26 -15.75 5.35 -21.91
N PRO A 27 -14.58 5.35 -22.57
CA PRO A 27 -14.42 6.03 -23.86
C PRO A 27 -15.17 5.34 -25.01
N THR A 28 -15.56 4.06 -24.84
CA THR A 28 -16.25 3.30 -25.89
C THR A 28 -17.76 3.56 -25.88
N THR A 29 -18.35 3.68 -24.68
CA THR A 29 -19.81 3.74 -24.48
C THR A 29 -20.30 5.03 -23.84
N ASN A 30 -19.39 5.87 -23.34
CA ASN A 30 -19.67 7.01 -22.46
C ASN A 30 -20.41 6.64 -21.15
N ALA A 31 -20.33 5.37 -20.72
CA ALA A 31 -20.91 4.96 -19.46
C ALA A 31 -20.33 5.76 -18.29
N ARG A 32 -21.20 6.34 -17.46
CA ARG A 32 -20.80 7.13 -16.30
C ARG A 32 -20.42 6.27 -15.10
N ALA A 33 -21.09 5.15 -14.89
CA ALA A 33 -20.74 4.18 -13.85
C ALA A 33 -19.47 3.41 -14.26
N VAL A 34 -18.68 2.98 -13.28
CA VAL A 34 -17.50 2.13 -13.54
C VAL A 34 -17.99 0.79 -14.08
N PRO A 35 -17.58 0.36 -15.29
CA PRO A 35 -17.91 -0.97 -15.78
C PRO A 35 -17.28 -2.06 -14.92
N ILE A 36 -17.97 -3.20 -14.79
CA ILE A 36 -17.44 -4.38 -14.11
C ILE A 36 -16.75 -5.28 -15.14
N TYR A 37 -15.42 -5.27 -15.14
CA TYR A 37 -14.60 -6.11 -16.00
C TYR A 37 -14.40 -7.49 -15.36
N ALA A 38 -15.44 -8.34 -15.43
CA ALA A 38 -15.40 -9.74 -15.00
C ALA A 38 -14.66 -10.64 -16.00
N SER A 39 -13.43 -10.26 -16.36
CA SER A 39 -12.54 -11.03 -17.23
C SER A 39 -11.34 -11.54 -16.45
N THR A 40 -10.78 -12.67 -16.87
CA THR A 40 -9.52 -13.18 -16.31
C THR A 40 -8.30 -12.56 -16.98
N SER A 41 -8.41 -12.27 -18.29
CA SER A 41 -7.28 -11.98 -19.17
C SER A 41 -7.65 -10.89 -20.18
N PHE A 42 -6.64 -10.25 -20.75
CA PHE A 42 -6.80 -9.17 -21.74
C PHE A 42 -6.00 -9.47 -23.01
N VAL A 43 -6.57 -9.17 -24.17
CA VAL A 43 -5.96 -9.43 -25.47
C VAL A 43 -4.85 -8.41 -25.75
N PHE A 44 -3.75 -8.87 -26.35
CA PHE A 44 -2.69 -7.98 -26.81
C PHE A 44 -2.96 -7.49 -28.24
N ASN A 45 -2.58 -6.24 -28.54
CA ASN A 45 -2.64 -5.69 -29.88
C ASN A 45 -1.78 -6.47 -30.88
N ASP A 46 -0.58 -6.89 -30.45
CA ASP A 46 0.37 -7.73 -31.17
C ASP A 46 1.36 -8.38 -30.20
N SER A 47 2.33 -9.15 -30.73
CA SER A 47 3.35 -9.84 -29.93
C SER A 47 4.32 -8.88 -29.23
N GLN A 48 4.62 -7.72 -29.82
CA GLN A 48 5.53 -6.72 -29.25
C GLN A 48 4.89 -6.06 -28.04
N HIS A 49 3.61 -5.67 -28.15
CA HIS A 49 2.83 -5.16 -27.03
C HIS A 49 2.81 -6.14 -25.85
N GLY A 50 2.60 -7.43 -26.10
CA GLY A 50 2.69 -8.45 -25.06
C GLY A 50 4.06 -8.48 -24.38
N ALA A 51 5.15 -8.49 -25.18
CA ALA A 51 6.52 -8.50 -24.65
C ALA A 51 6.83 -7.27 -23.78
N ASP A 52 6.31 -6.09 -24.16
CA ASP A 52 6.52 -4.85 -23.41
C ASP A 52 5.74 -4.80 -22.10
N LEU A 53 4.52 -5.36 -22.07
CA LEU A 53 3.76 -5.50 -20.83
C LEU A 53 4.47 -6.43 -19.82
N PHE A 54 4.91 -7.61 -20.24
CA PHE A 54 5.63 -8.55 -19.35
C PHE A 54 7.01 -8.03 -18.93
N GLY A 55 7.67 -7.26 -19.78
CA GLY A 55 8.94 -6.61 -19.45
C GLY A 55 8.81 -5.33 -18.63
N LEU A 56 7.58 -4.96 -18.21
CA LEU A 56 7.28 -3.70 -17.51
C LEU A 56 7.76 -2.44 -18.27
N ARG A 57 7.85 -2.52 -19.60
CA ARG A 57 8.21 -1.41 -20.50
C ARG A 57 6.99 -0.61 -20.97
N ALA A 58 5.80 -1.19 -20.83
CA ALA A 58 4.52 -0.55 -21.08
C ALA A 58 3.56 -0.79 -19.92
N LEU A 59 2.65 0.15 -19.69
CA LEU A 59 1.55 -0.01 -18.74
C LEU A 59 0.33 -0.60 -19.47
N GLY A 60 -0.34 -1.55 -18.83
CA GLY A 60 -1.54 -2.17 -19.38
C GLY A 60 -1.98 -3.38 -18.57
N ASN A 61 -3.07 -3.99 -19.01
CA ASN A 61 -3.63 -5.17 -18.34
C ASN A 61 -3.16 -6.44 -19.05
N ILE A 62 -2.80 -7.46 -18.27
CA ILE A 62 -2.38 -8.77 -18.75
C ILE A 62 -3.37 -9.82 -18.23
N TYR A 63 -3.37 -10.00 -16.90
CA TYR A 63 -4.29 -10.85 -16.16
C TYR A 63 -4.86 -10.07 -14.97
N SER A 64 -6.14 -10.26 -14.67
CA SER A 64 -6.84 -9.59 -13.56
C SER A 64 -6.21 -9.86 -12.19
N ARG A 65 -5.41 -10.93 -12.05
CA ARG A 65 -4.65 -11.22 -10.84
C ARG A 65 -3.71 -10.08 -10.44
N ILE A 66 -3.09 -9.41 -11.42
CA ILE A 66 -2.15 -8.30 -11.19
C ILE A 66 -2.68 -6.94 -11.67
N GLY A 67 -3.72 -6.90 -12.50
CA GLY A 67 -4.31 -5.64 -12.96
C GLY A 67 -5.66 -5.82 -13.66
N ASN A 68 -6.67 -5.10 -13.19
CA ASN A 68 -8.03 -5.12 -13.71
C ASN A 68 -8.59 -3.69 -13.73
N PRO A 69 -9.23 -3.22 -14.82
CA PRO A 69 -9.70 -1.84 -14.91
C PRO A 69 -10.72 -1.43 -13.83
N THR A 70 -11.57 -2.34 -13.36
CA THR A 70 -12.51 -2.04 -12.25
C THR A 70 -11.75 -1.85 -10.94
N GLN A 71 -10.75 -2.68 -10.66
CA GLN A 71 -9.93 -2.59 -9.45
C GLN A 71 -9.00 -1.37 -9.48
N ASP A 72 -8.46 -1.02 -10.64
CA ASP A 72 -7.58 0.14 -10.85
C ASP A 72 -8.28 1.46 -10.46
N VAL A 73 -9.58 1.60 -10.74
CA VAL A 73 -10.36 2.76 -10.26
C VAL A 73 -10.39 2.81 -8.73
N PHE A 74 -10.63 1.68 -8.06
CA PHE A 74 -10.65 1.61 -6.59
C PHE A 74 -9.28 1.94 -6.00
N GLU A 75 -8.20 1.37 -6.56
CA GLU A 75 -6.83 1.60 -6.11
C GLU A 75 -6.43 3.07 -6.25
N LYS A 76 -6.62 3.67 -7.44
CA LYS A 76 -6.34 5.09 -7.69
C LYS A 76 -7.14 6.00 -6.77
N ARG A 77 -8.40 5.65 -6.50
CA ARG A 77 -9.26 6.42 -5.61
C ARG A 77 -8.76 6.39 -4.17
N ILE A 78 -8.46 5.21 -3.63
CA ILE A 78 -7.94 5.12 -2.26
C ILE A 78 -6.58 5.80 -2.14
N ALA A 79 -5.69 5.66 -3.12
CA ALA A 79 -4.42 6.38 -3.13
C ALA A 79 -4.64 7.90 -3.04
N ALA A 80 -5.56 8.45 -3.84
CA ALA A 80 -5.90 9.86 -3.81
C ALA A 80 -6.52 10.31 -2.47
N LEU A 81 -7.36 9.47 -1.84
CA LEU A 81 -8.00 9.79 -0.56
C LEU A 81 -7.03 9.76 0.62
N GLU A 82 -6.06 8.85 0.63
CA GLU A 82 -5.01 8.79 1.65
C GLU A 82 -3.85 9.78 1.38
N GLY A 83 -3.78 10.36 0.19
CA GLY A 83 -2.66 11.21 -0.23
C GLY A 83 -1.39 10.43 -0.58
N GLY A 84 -1.55 9.18 -1.03
CA GLY A 84 -0.49 8.30 -1.49
C GLY A 84 -0.23 8.38 -3.00
N ALA A 85 0.87 7.78 -3.44
CA ALA A 85 1.30 7.75 -4.83
C ALA A 85 0.61 6.62 -5.63
N ALA A 86 0.39 5.47 -5.01
CA ALA A 86 -0.24 4.31 -5.63
C ALA A 86 -0.92 3.42 -4.57
N ALA A 87 -1.80 2.53 -5.02
CA ALA A 87 -2.38 1.51 -4.16
C ALA A 87 -2.50 0.16 -4.88
N VAL A 88 -2.60 -0.90 -4.10
CA VAL A 88 -2.80 -2.28 -4.57
C VAL A 88 -3.89 -2.95 -3.75
N ALA A 89 -4.95 -3.38 -4.42
CA ALA A 89 -6.08 -4.05 -3.81
C ALA A 89 -5.70 -5.48 -3.39
N ALA A 90 -6.30 -5.94 -2.31
CA ALA A 90 -6.09 -7.26 -1.74
C ALA A 90 -7.43 -7.95 -1.46
N SER A 91 -7.41 -9.27 -1.37
CA SER A 91 -8.60 -10.08 -1.11
C SER A 91 -9.21 -9.85 0.28
N SER A 92 -8.46 -9.29 1.23
CA SER A 92 -8.92 -8.93 2.58
C SER A 92 -7.92 -7.99 3.26
N GLY A 93 -8.30 -7.34 4.37
CA GLY A 93 -7.34 -6.57 5.18
C GLY A 93 -6.16 -7.41 5.69
N GLN A 94 -6.40 -8.67 6.07
CA GLN A 94 -5.36 -9.62 6.47
C GLN A 94 -4.39 -9.93 5.32
N ALA A 95 -4.89 -10.04 4.10
CA ALA A 95 -4.05 -10.19 2.92
C ALA A 95 -3.25 -8.92 2.64
N ALA A 96 -3.86 -7.72 2.77
CA ALA A 96 -3.16 -6.45 2.57
C ALA A 96 -1.95 -6.29 3.50
N GLN A 97 -2.12 -6.51 4.82
CA GLN A 97 -1.00 -6.43 5.76
C GLN A 97 0.08 -7.49 5.50
N PHE A 98 -0.32 -8.71 5.12
CA PHE A 98 0.65 -9.77 4.80
C PHE A 98 1.44 -9.38 3.55
N MET A 99 0.77 -8.95 2.48
CA MET A 99 1.39 -8.49 1.23
C MET A 99 2.37 -7.35 1.47
N ALA A 100 2.00 -6.36 2.29
CA ALA A 100 2.87 -5.24 2.62
C ALA A 100 4.15 -5.70 3.34
N ILE A 101 4.03 -6.56 4.35
CA ILE A 101 5.17 -7.07 5.12
C ILE A 101 6.03 -8.01 4.28
N SER A 102 5.43 -8.94 3.54
CA SER A 102 6.16 -9.91 2.72
C SER A 102 6.86 -9.28 1.50
N THR A 103 6.48 -8.05 1.12
CA THR A 103 7.21 -7.30 0.08
C THR A 103 8.58 -6.81 0.55
N ILE A 104 8.75 -6.58 1.86
CA ILE A 104 9.91 -5.88 2.43
C ILE A 104 10.73 -6.72 3.43
N ALA A 105 10.23 -7.89 3.82
CA ALA A 105 10.85 -8.75 4.81
C ALA A 105 10.96 -10.20 4.31
N ASP A 106 12.15 -10.77 4.48
CA ASP A 106 12.50 -12.13 4.12
C ASP A 106 12.61 -13.04 5.35
N SER A 107 12.86 -14.33 5.13
CA SER A 107 13.14 -15.27 6.20
C SER A 107 14.36 -14.82 7.02
N GLY A 108 14.21 -14.73 8.34
CA GLY A 108 15.24 -14.24 9.27
C GLY A 108 15.11 -12.76 9.62
N ASP A 109 14.23 -12.02 8.96
CA ASP A 109 13.94 -10.62 9.29
C ASP A 109 12.90 -10.48 10.40
N ASN A 110 12.76 -9.25 10.91
CA ASN A 110 11.74 -8.90 11.88
C ASN A 110 11.06 -7.56 11.60
N ILE A 111 9.89 -7.36 12.20
CA ILE A 111 9.26 -6.04 12.36
C ILE A 111 9.02 -5.74 13.83
N VAL A 112 8.92 -4.46 14.18
CA VAL A 112 8.56 -4.00 15.53
C VAL A 112 7.12 -3.54 15.54
N SER A 113 6.33 -3.99 16.50
CA SER A 113 4.92 -3.61 16.63
C SER A 113 4.50 -3.53 18.11
N THR A 114 3.53 -2.67 18.41
CA THR A 114 2.79 -2.78 19.68
C THR A 114 1.97 -4.07 19.72
N SER A 115 1.66 -4.55 20.92
CA SER A 115 0.69 -5.64 21.12
C SER A 115 -0.76 -5.18 21.08
N TYR A 116 -1.01 -3.88 21.02
CA TYR A 116 -2.35 -3.29 20.90
C TYR A 116 -2.87 -3.34 19.46
N LEU A 117 -3.15 -4.56 19.01
CA LEU A 117 -3.58 -4.87 17.65
C LEU A 117 -4.93 -5.57 17.64
N TYR A 118 -5.61 -5.48 16.51
CA TYR A 118 -6.73 -6.36 16.17
C TYR A 118 -6.30 -7.82 16.40
N GLY A 119 -7.17 -8.62 17.04
CA GLY A 119 -6.82 -9.99 17.43
C GLY A 119 -6.37 -10.88 16.26
N GLY A 120 -6.94 -10.68 15.07
CA GLY A 120 -6.50 -11.36 13.85
C GLY A 120 -5.09 -10.96 13.43
N THR A 121 -4.76 -9.67 13.50
CA THR A 121 -3.44 -9.12 13.19
C THR A 121 -2.40 -9.64 14.19
N TYR A 122 -2.71 -9.59 15.49
CA TYR A 122 -1.84 -10.15 16.52
C TYR A 122 -1.55 -11.65 16.27
N ASN A 123 -2.58 -12.43 15.94
CA ASN A 123 -2.40 -13.84 15.62
C ASN A 123 -1.58 -14.05 14.34
N GLN A 124 -1.81 -13.25 13.29
CA GLN A 124 -1.02 -13.29 12.06
C GLN A 124 0.46 -13.05 12.36
N PHE A 125 0.77 -12.03 13.15
CA PHE A 125 2.13 -11.66 13.51
C PHE A 125 2.80 -12.70 14.40
N LYS A 126 2.07 -13.21 15.40
CA LYS A 126 2.62 -14.15 16.39
C LYS A 126 2.76 -15.58 15.86
N VAL A 127 1.90 -16.00 14.93
CA VAL A 127 1.76 -17.40 14.52
C VAL A 127 2.04 -17.60 13.03
N LEU A 128 1.40 -16.83 12.15
CA LEU A 128 1.53 -17.06 10.71
C LEU A 128 2.90 -16.63 10.18
N LEU A 129 3.36 -15.41 10.49
CA LEU A 129 4.62 -14.88 9.96
C LEU A 129 5.83 -15.76 10.32
N LYS A 130 5.81 -16.39 11.50
CA LYS A 130 6.87 -17.33 11.92
C LYS A 130 7.04 -18.52 10.98
N LYS A 131 5.97 -18.97 10.31
CA LYS A 131 6.06 -20.05 9.31
C LYS A 131 6.84 -19.65 8.07
N TYR A 132 6.92 -18.35 7.79
CA TYR A 132 7.73 -17.76 6.72
C TYR A 132 9.11 -17.29 7.22
N GLY A 133 9.43 -17.55 8.50
CA GLY A 133 10.67 -17.10 9.13
C GLY A 133 10.72 -15.61 9.43
N ILE A 134 9.62 -14.88 9.30
CA ILE A 134 9.51 -13.47 9.69
C ILE A 134 9.02 -13.41 11.13
N THR A 135 9.73 -12.67 11.99
CA THR A 135 9.36 -12.53 13.41
C THR A 135 8.84 -11.14 13.74
N VAL A 136 8.08 -11.03 14.82
CA VAL A 136 7.58 -9.73 15.31
C VAL A 136 8.05 -9.51 16.74
N LYS A 137 8.70 -8.38 16.97
CA LYS A 137 9.10 -7.91 18.29
C LYS A 137 7.99 -7.04 18.86
N PHE A 138 7.27 -7.58 19.84
CA PHE A 138 6.17 -6.89 20.48
C PHE A 138 6.64 -5.98 21.61
N VAL A 139 6.35 -4.69 21.49
CA VAL A 139 6.45 -3.73 22.60
C VAL A 139 5.16 -3.71 23.42
N LYS A 140 5.26 -3.38 24.70
CA LYS A 140 4.13 -3.47 25.67
C LYS A 140 3.36 -2.16 25.85
N ASP A 141 3.84 -1.07 25.28
CA ASP A 141 3.19 0.23 25.25
C ASP A 141 3.49 0.93 23.92
N ASP A 142 2.89 2.10 23.70
CA ASP A 142 3.02 2.86 22.45
C ASP A 142 4.10 3.95 22.53
N SER A 143 4.99 3.88 23.53
CA SER A 143 6.04 4.89 23.68
C SER A 143 7.05 4.77 22.53
N PRO A 144 7.41 5.88 21.86
CA PRO A 144 8.42 5.88 20.81
C PRO A 144 9.75 5.24 21.26
N GLU A 145 10.14 5.42 22.53
CA GLU A 145 11.35 4.85 23.12
C GLU A 145 11.34 3.32 23.16
N ALA A 146 10.19 2.71 23.47
CA ALA A 146 10.06 1.25 23.47
C ALA A 146 10.22 0.67 22.06
N PHE A 147 9.71 1.36 21.03
CA PHE A 147 9.92 0.98 19.64
C PHE A 147 11.40 1.08 19.25
N ALA A 148 12.05 2.21 19.56
CA ALA A 148 13.48 2.40 19.26
C ALA A 148 14.35 1.31 19.89
N ALA A 149 14.10 0.97 21.16
CA ALA A 149 14.85 -0.06 21.88
C ALA A 149 14.70 -1.48 21.30
N ALA A 150 13.65 -1.75 20.53
CA ALA A 150 13.38 -3.06 19.93
C ALA A 150 14.00 -3.22 18.52
N ILE A 151 14.43 -2.13 17.88
CA ILE A 151 15.01 -2.15 16.52
C ILE A 151 16.38 -2.82 16.53
N ASP A 152 16.66 -3.67 15.54
CA ASP A 152 17.98 -4.25 15.28
C ASP A 152 18.33 -4.21 13.77
N GLU A 153 19.48 -4.79 13.41
CA GLU A 153 19.96 -4.84 12.04
C GLU A 153 19.09 -5.68 11.09
N LYS A 154 18.17 -6.49 11.60
CA LYS A 154 17.21 -7.32 10.86
C LYS A 154 15.81 -6.73 10.83
N THR A 155 15.55 -5.63 11.55
CA THR A 155 14.27 -4.95 11.50
C THR A 155 14.02 -4.36 10.10
N LYS A 156 12.80 -4.54 9.59
CA LYS A 156 12.34 -4.08 8.27
C LYS A 156 11.22 -3.06 8.29
N ALA A 157 10.50 -2.92 9.40
CA ALA A 157 9.48 -1.89 9.57
C ALA A 157 9.09 -1.69 11.03
N ILE A 158 8.50 -0.54 11.32
CA ILE A 158 7.59 -0.34 12.44
C ILE A 158 6.16 -0.52 11.94
N TYR A 159 5.33 -1.23 12.70
CA TYR A 159 3.90 -1.40 12.42
C TYR A 159 3.05 -0.90 13.60
N VAL A 160 2.02 -0.13 13.30
CA VAL A 160 1.00 0.31 14.27
C VAL A 160 -0.40 0.38 13.64
N GLU A 161 -1.44 0.42 14.47
CA GLU A 161 -2.79 0.81 14.06
C GLU A 161 -2.99 2.30 14.39
N SER A 162 -3.67 3.08 13.52
CA SER A 162 -3.95 4.49 13.83
C SER A 162 -4.78 4.64 15.11
N ILE A 163 -5.68 3.68 15.37
CA ILE A 163 -6.36 3.47 16.64
C ILE A 163 -6.20 2.01 17.05
N GLY A 164 -5.43 1.76 18.11
CA GLY A 164 -5.08 0.42 18.57
C GLY A 164 -6.20 -0.30 19.31
N ASN A 165 -6.21 -1.64 19.19
CA ASN A 165 -7.14 -2.50 19.90
C ASN A 165 -6.49 -3.19 21.12
N PRO A 166 -7.23 -3.49 22.21
CA PRO A 166 -8.60 -3.08 22.50
C PRO A 166 -8.68 -1.72 23.22
N LYS A 167 -7.56 -1.01 23.39
CA LYS A 167 -7.46 0.17 24.26
C LYS A 167 -7.95 1.47 23.61
N TYR A 168 -8.15 1.50 22.30
CA TYR A 168 -8.44 2.70 21.52
C TYR A 168 -7.38 3.80 21.71
N ASN A 169 -6.14 3.38 21.94
CA ASN A 169 -4.97 4.25 21.99
C ASN A 169 -4.70 4.81 20.59
N VAL A 170 -4.41 6.10 20.51
CA VAL A 170 -3.99 6.75 19.26
C VAL A 170 -2.48 6.65 19.15
N ALA A 171 -1.97 6.09 18.05
CA ALA A 171 -0.54 5.95 17.85
C ALA A 171 0.14 7.34 17.68
N PRO A 172 1.30 7.59 18.31
CA PRO A 172 2.08 8.81 18.12
C PRO A 172 2.82 8.76 16.77
N LEU A 173 2.07 8.94 15.67
CA LEU A 173 2.58 8.73 14.31
C LEU A 173 3.80 9.59 13.95
N PRO A 174 3.84 10.91 14.23
CA PRO A 174 5.01 11.73 13.90
C PRO A 174 6.29 11.25 14.59
N GLU A 175 6.20 10.89 15.87
CA GLU A 175 7.33 10.42 16.66
C GLU A 175 7.82 9.06 16.18
N LEU A 176 6.88 8.14 15.88
CA LEU A 176 7.23 6.83 15.34
C LEU A 176 7.79 6.90 13.93
N ALA A 177 7.25 7.78 13.07
CA ALA A 177 7.79 8.02 11.73
C ALA A 177 9.21 8.55 11.82
N LYS A 178 9.46 9.52 12.69
CA LYS A 178 10.81 10.03 12.93
C LYS A 178 11.77 8.91 13.36
N ILE A 179 11.38 8.07 14.32
CA ILE A 179 12.22 6.95 14.79
C ILE A 179 12.48 5.95 13.66
N ALA A 180 11.45 5.59 12.88
CA ALA A 180 11.58 4.69 11.75
C ALA A 180 12.61 5.26 10.75
N HIS A 181 12.45 6.52 10.36
CA HIS A 181 13.32 7.17 9.38
C HIS A 181 14.75 7.40 9.88
N ASP A 182 14.94 7.74 11.17
CA ASP A 182 16.27 7.82 11.79
C ASP A 182 17.02 6.46 11.68
N HIS A 183 16.28 5.35 11.68
CA HIS A 183 16.80 3.98 11.50
C HIS A 183 16.70 3.47 10.05
N LYS A 184 16.31 4.33 9.11
CA LYS A 184 16.14 4.01 7.68
C LYS A 184 15.11 2.90 7.42
N LEU A 185 14.04 2.87 8.22
CA LEU A 185 12.92 1.94 8.13
C LEU A 185 11.64 2.67 7.70
N PRO A 186 10.74 2.01 6.95
CA PRO A 186 9.41 2.53 6.72
C PRO A 186 8.52 2.35 7.95
N LEU A 187 7.57 3.27 8.12
CA LEU A 187 6.43 3.14 9.03
C LEU A 187 5.21 2.60 8.28
N ILE A 188 4.69 1.45 8.71
CA ILE A 188 3.44 0.85 8.23
C ILE A 188 2.32 1.17 9.21
N VAL A 189 1.21 1.74 8.72
CA VAL A 189 0.05 2.08 9.54
C VAL A 189 -1.19 1.36 9.01
N ASP A 190 -1.80 0.52 9.85
CA ASP A 190 -3.18 0.08 9.59
C ASP A 190 -4.13 1.23 9.94
N ASN A 191 -4.70 1.81 8.89
CA ASN A 191 -5.59 2.95 9.00
C ASN A 191 -7.05 2.56 8.75
N THR A 192 -7.42 1.31 9.04
CA THR A 192 -8.81 0.86 8.88
C THR A 192 -9.79 1.78 9.61
N PHE A 193 -9.46 2.21 10.85
CA PHE A 193 -10.27 3.17 11.62
C PHE A 193 -10.27 4.60 11.05
N GLY A 194 -9.29 4.97 10.24
CA GLY A 194 -9.24 6.25 9.53
C GLY A 194 -10.21 6.36 8.35
N ALA A 195 -10.92 5.27 8.02
CA ALA A 195 -11.97 5.21 7.01
C ALA A 195 -11.51 5.67 5.61
N GLY A 196 -10.31 5.25 5.19
CA GLY A 196 -9.73 5.61 3.89
C GLY A 196 -9.34 7.09 3.81
N GLY A 197 -8.65 7.58 4.84
CA GLY A 197 -8.11 8.94 4.88
C GLY A 197 -9.10 10.02 5.35
N TYR A 198 -10.33 9.67 5.70
CA TYR A 198 -11.36 10.65 6.07
C TYR A 198 -11.08 11.27 7.45
N TYR A 199 -10.82 10.45 8.47
CA TYR A 199 -10.57 10.95 9.82
C TYR A 199 -9.10 11.31 10.05
N VAL A 200 -8.19 10.57 9.44
CA VAL A 200 -6.74 10.78 9.53
C VAL A 200 -6.08 10.20 8.29
N ARG A 201 -5.10 10.93 7.74
CA ARG A 201 -4.20 10.45 6.68
C ARG A 201 -2.80 10.24 7.28
N PRO A 202 -2.42 9.02 7.69
CA PRO A 202 -1.11 8.75 8.30
C PRO A 202 0.08 9.23 7.45
N ILE A 203 -0.09 9.30 6.13
CA ILE A 203 0.93 9.79 5.18
C ILE A 203 1.29 11.27 5.44
N GLU A 204 0.37 12.06 5.99
CA GLU A 204 0.64 13.45 6.42
C GLU A 204 1.47 13.51 7.72
N TYR A 205 1.47 12.42 8.49
CA TYR A 205 2.20 12.27 9.74
C TYR A 205 3.46 11.39 9.58
N GLY A 206 3.89 11.13 8.34
CA GLY A 206 5.14 10.44 8.03
C GLY A 206 5.04 8.93 7.83
N ALA A 207 3.82 8.35 7.76
CA ALA A 207 3.68 6.97 7.33
C ALA A 207 4.11 6.78 5.87
N ASP A 208 4.79 5.66 5.60
CA ASP A 208 5.31 5.32 4.28
C ASP A 208 4.39 4.34 3.56
N ILE A 209 3.74 3.46 4.32
CA ILE A 209 2.81 2.45 3.83
C ILE A 209 1.56 2.49 4.70
N VAL A 210 0.39 2.55 4.07
CA VAL A 210 -0.89 2.45 4.77
C VAL A 210 -1.60 1.17 4.34
N VAL A 211 -2.19 0.44 5.28
CA VAL A 211 -3.03 -0.72 4.97
C VAL A 211 -4.43 -0.52 5.52
N HIS A 212 -5.43 -1.07 4.81
CA HIS A 212 -6.79 -1.13 5.32
C HIS A 212 -7.42 -2.50 5.14
N SER A 213 -8.29 -2.85 6.08
CA SER A 213 -9.46 -3.67 5.81
C SER A 213 -10.54 -2.83 5.15
N ALA A 214 -10.55 -2.78 3.81
CA ALA A 214 -11.58 -2.11 3.03
C ALA A 214 -12.99 -2.70 3.27
N THR A 215 -13.06 -3.90 3.84
CA THR A 215 -14.27 -4.52 4.40
C THR A 215 -15.05 -3.62 5.35
N LYS A 216 -14.37 -2.73 6.09
CA LYS A 216 -14.95 -1.95 7.19
C LYS A 216 -15.59 -0.66 6.69
N TRP A 217 -15.08 0.51 7.06
CA TRP A 217 -15.71 1.79 6.75
C TRP A 217 -15.65 2.17 5.26
N ILE A 218 -14.59 1.78 4.54
CA ILE A 218 -14.47 2.01 3.10
C ILE A 218 -15.60 1.29 2.35
N GLY A 219 -15.81 0.00 2.65
CA GLY A 219 -16.91 -0.77 2.09
C GLY A 219 -18.26 -0.36 2.66
N GLY A 220 -18.34 -0.09 3.97
CA GLY A 220 -19.47 0.53 4.69
C GLY A 220 -20.73 -0.31 4.87
N HIS A 221 -20.98 -1.26 3.97
CA HIS A 221 -22.29 -1.92 3.84
C HIS A 221 -22.31 -3.36 4.37
N GLY A 222 -21.16 -3.88 4.86
CA GLY A 222 -21.08 -5.23 5.45
C GLY A 222 -21.25 -6.38 4.44
N THR A 223 -21.04 -6.14 3.15
CA THR A 223 -21.32 -7.12 2.08
C THR A 223 -20.08 -7.77 1.48
N THR A 224 -18.91 -7.14 1.59
CA THR A 224 -17.73 -7.52 0.80
C THR A 224 -16.49 -7.55 1.67
N ILE A 225 -15.71 -8.63 1.56
CA ILE A 225 -14.37 -8.71 2.12
C ILE A 225 -13.39 -8.12 1.11
N ALA A 226 -12.60 -7.15 1.56
CA ALA A 226 -11.58 -6.50 0.75
C ALA A 226 -10.48 -5.91 1.66
N GLY A 227 -9.31 -5.72 1.06
CA GLY A 227 -8.21 -4.96 1.63
C GLY A 227 -7.53 -4.10 0.57
N VAL A 228 -6.67 -3.20 1.03
CA VAL A 228 -5.86 -2.35 0.14
C VAL A 228 -4.58 -1.94 0.87
N VAL A 229 -3.49 -1.89 0.13
CA VAL A 229 -2.21 -1.32 0.55
C VAL A 229 -2.00 -0.03 -0.24
N VAL A 230 -1.62 1.05 0.42
CA VAL A 230 -1.31 2.35 -0.18
C VAL A 230 0.17 2.65 0.04
N ASP A 231 0.86 2.94 -1.05
CA ASP A 231 2.24 3.41 -1.07
C ASP A 231 2.23 4.93 -1.00
N ALA A 232 2.87 5.51 0.02
CA ALA A 232 3.00 6.96 0.12
C ALA A 232 3.89 7.54 -1.00
N GLY A 233 4.80 6.73 -1.53
CA GLY A 233 5.84 7.14 -2.46
C GLY A 233 6.84 8.16 -1.91
N LYS A 234 7.02 8.15 -0.59
CA LYS A 234 7.92 9.07 0.13
C LYS A 234 9.16 8.38 0.70
N PHE A 235 9.11 7.08 0.93
CA PHE A 235 10.23 6.34 1.50
C PHE A 235 11.34 6.13 0.46
N ASP A 236 12.56 6.55 0.81
CA ASP A 236 13.72 6.38 -0.07
C ASP A 236 14.29 4.96 0.07
N TRP A 237 13.74 4.04 -0.71
CA TRP A 237 14.19 2.65 -0.79
C TRP A 237 15.67 2.54 -1.20
N ALA A 238 16.17 3.46 -2.03
CA ALA A 238 17.54 3.44 -2.52
C ALA A 238 18.55 3.88 -1.46
N ALA A 239 18.24 4.94 -0.69
CA ALA A 239 19.12 5.46 0.35
C ALA A 239 19.06 4.69 1.67
N SER A 240 18.02 3.88 1.88
CA SER A 240 17.85 3.12 3.12
C SER A 240 19.01 2.14 3.39
N GLY A 241 19.49 1.44 2.35
CA GLY A 241 20.51 0.40 2.48
C GLY A 241 20.05 -0.86 3.22
N ARG A 242 18.75 -0.95 3.59
CA ARG A 242 18.16 -2.10 4.31
C ARG A 242 17.40 -3.05 3.39
N PHE A 243 17.11 -2.65 2.16
CA PHE A 243 16.20 -3.36 1.26
C PHE A 243 16.87 -3.70 -0.09
N PRO A 244 17.83 -4.64 -0.12
CA PRO A 244 18.55 -5.01 -1.34
C PRO A 244 17.61 -5.50 -2.44
N SER A 245 16.45 -6.08 -2.10
CA SER A 245 15.43 -6.50 -3.08
C SER A 245 14.81 -5.36 -3.90
N PHE A 246 15.09 -4.09 -3.55
CA PHE A 246 14.69 -2.90 -4.30
C PHE A 246 15.83 -2.28 -5.11
N THR A 247 17.09 -2.46 -4.69
CA THR A 247 18.27 -1.79 -5.27
C THR A 247 19.14 -2.72 -6.11
N GLU A 248 19.06 -4.03 -5.86
CA GLU A 248 19.78 -5.06 -6.61
C GLU A 248 18.94 -5.60 -7.78
N PRO A 249 19.58 -6.16 -8.82
CA PRO A 249 18.89 -6.74 -9.96
C PRO A 249 17.91 -7.85 -9.54
N SER A 250 16.63 -7.73 -9.91
CA SER A 250 15.61 -8.74 -9.61
C SER A 250 15.75 -9.96 -10.51
N GLU A 251 15.82 -11.15 -9.91
CA GLU A 251 15.81 -12.43 -10.64
C GLU A 251 14.49 -12.64 -11.40
N GLY A 252 13.35 -12.32 -10.77
CA GLY A 252 12.02 -12.48 -11.36
C GLY A 252 11.71 -11.53 -12.51
N TYR A 253 12.48 -10.43 -12.64
CA TYR A 253 12.27 -9.38 -13.65
C TYR A 253 13.54 -9.08 -14.45
N HIS A 254 14.32 -10.11 -14.80
CA HIS A 254 15.45 -10.02 -15.75
C HIS A 254 16.50 -8.94 -15.41
N GLY A 255 16.81 -8.79 -14.13
CA GLY A 255 17.81 -7.84 -13.64
C GLY A 255 17.30 -6.41 -13.44
N LEU A 256 15.99 -6.19 -13.53
CA LEU A 256 15.37 -4.91 -13.22
C LEU A 256 15.66 -4.48 -11.78
N LYS A 257 16.00 -3.21 -11.59
CA LYS A 257 16.12 -2.58 -10.26
C LYS A 257 14.88 -1.74 -9.98
N PHE A 258 14.06 -2.16 -9.02
CA PHE A 258 12.75 -1.54 -8.75
C PHE A 258 12.86 -0.06 -8.37
N SER A 259 13.75 0.27 -7.44
CA SER A 259 13.94 1.65 -6.97
C SER A 259 14.40 2.60 -8.09
N GLU A 260 15.31 2.15 -8.96
CA GLU A 260 15.80 2.92 -10.09
C GLU A 260 14.72 3.10 -11.17
N THR A 261 13.97 2.05 -11.47
CA THR A 261 13.01 2.04 -12.58
C THR A 261 11.73 2.81 -12.24
N PHE A 262 11.19 2.59 -11.04
CA PHE A 262 9.85 3.06 -10.67
C PHE A 262 9.86 4.20 -9.65
N GLY A 263 11.04 4.54 -9.11
CA GLY A 263 11.22 5.67 -8.20
C GLY A 263 10.19 5.67 -7.06
N PRO A 264 9.37 6.73 -6.91
CA PRO A 264 8.39 6.83 -5.83
C PRO A 264 7.39 5.67 -5.72
N VAL A 265 7.03 4.97 -6.81
CA VAL A 265 6.02 3.89 -6.75
C VAL A 265 6.63 2.49 -6.74
N ALA A 266 7.93 2.38 -6.45
CA ALA A 266 8.66 1.11 -6.48
C ALA A 266 8.05 0.05 -5.56
N PHE A 267 7.55 0.42 -4.38
CA PHE A 267 6.92 -0.52 -3.45
C PHE A 267 5.58 -1.03 -3.98
N ALA A 268 4.68 -0.17 -4.42
CA ALA A 268 3.41 -0.59 -5.01
C ALA A 268 3.61 -1.51 -6.23
N VAL A 269 4.56 -1.18 -7.10
CA VAL A 269 4.86 -2.00 -8.29
C VAL A 269 5.43 -3.35 -7.86
N LYS A 270 6.46 -3.40 -7.01
CA LYS A 270 7.06 -4.64 -6.52
C LYS A 270 6.02 -5.54 -5.85
N LEU A 271 5.22 -4.99 -4.95
CA LEU A 271 4.13 -5.71 -4.27
C LEU A 271 3.16 -6.32 -5.28
N ARG A 272 2.73 -5.55 -6.29
CA ARG A 272 1.79 -6.01 -7.31
C ARG A 272 2.34 -7.15 -8.16
N VAL A 273 3.61 -7.09 -8.52
CA VAL A 273 4.16 -8.01 -9.54
C VAL A 273 4.82 -9.25 -8.91
N GLU A 274 5.36 -9.15 -7.68
CA GLU A 274 5.99 -10.27 -6.99
C GLU A 274 5.07 -11.02 -6.02
N ILE A 275 4.04 -10.37 -5.43
CA ILE A 275 3.19 -10.99 -4.40
C ILE A 275 1.86 -11.50 -4.94
N LEU A 276 1.24 -10.79 -5.90
CA LEU A 276 -0.03 -11.20 -6.52
C LEU A 276 0.19 -12.27 -7.58
#